data_AF-A0A226EM80-F1
#
_entry.id   AF-A0A226EM80-F1
#
_cell.length_a   1.000
_cell.length_b   1.000
_cell.length_c   1.000
_cell.angle_alpha   90.00
_cell.angle_beta   90.00
_cell.angle_gamma   90.00
#
_symmetry.space_group_name_H-M   'P 1'
#
loop_
_entity.id
_entity.type
_entity.pdbx_description
1 polymer ?
#
loop_
_entity_poly.entity_id
_entity_poly.type
_entity_poly.pdbx_seq_one_letter_code
_entity_poly.pdbx_strand_id
1 'polypeptide(L)'
;MKLIINLFALVIIASGLDEDAVKELKCSAVSSPDSGIDLKWFGSINQFYVPLWNQLYATRTAADLLSQDARHIPFEAVQPASCLTMNKDSTISGFGRQVKYNITGDETSITFRAPWSGAKTGKFSFHMMDNKSYVLGATCWDDNEASWAVLSTVQNLEPKSRTDILKYIKSLGFDENKAVDENYAYCGLNQLLLTPISYNSQQQHLLLSPYYIYFK
;
A
#
# COMPACT_ATOMS: atom_id res chain seq x y z
N MET A 1 35.20 -40.97 -21.98
CA MET A 1 33.94 -40.67 -21.28
C MET A 1 33.98 -39.21 -20.85
N LYS A 2 33.34 -38.30 -21.59
CA LYS A 2 33.35 -36.85 -21.31
C LYS A 2 32.10 -36.50 -20.49
N LEU A 3 32.29 -36.12 -19.23
CA LEU A 3 31.23 -35.63 -18.36
C LEU A 3 30.92 -34.17 -18.76
N ILE A 4 29.83 -33.95 -19.50
CA ILE A 4 29.32 -32.60 -19.77
C ILE A 4 28.44 -32.24 -18.57
N ILE A 5 29.00 -31.50 -17.61
CA ILE A 5 28.22 -30.86 -16.55
C ILE A 5 27.48 -29.69 -17.22
N ASN A 6 26.24 -29.93 -17.61
CA ASN A 6 25.30 -28.88 -17.99
C ASN A 6 24.99 -28.07 -16.73
N LEU A 7 25.76 -26.98 -16.55
CA LEU A 7 25.51 -25.96 -15.55
C LEU A 7 24.25 -25.21 -15.99
N PHE A 8 23.07 -25.76 -15.70
CA PHE A 8 21.83 -25.00 -15.71
C PHE A 8 21.94 -23.97 -14.58
N ALA A 9 22.51 -22.81 -14.91
CA ALA A 9 22.34 -21.61 -14.10
C ALA A 9 20.83 -21.34 -14.07
N LEU A 10 20.18 -21.78 -12.98
CA LEU A 10 18.88 -21.27 -12.57
C LEU A 10 19.07 -19.78 -12.35
N VAL A 11 18.88 -19.00 -13.42
CA VAL A 11 18.60 -17.58 -13.30
C VAL A 11 17.27 -17.53 -12.58
N ILE A 12 17.32 -17.43 -11.25
CA ILE A 12 16.19 -16.97 -10.47
C ILE A 12 15.99 -15.54 -10.96
N ILE A 13 15.11 -15.37 -11.95
CA ILE A 13 14.62 -14.05 -12.31
C ILE A 13 13.90 -13.61 -11.04
N ALA A 14 14.55 -12.74 -10.26
CA ALA A 14 13.86 -12.01 -9.21
C ALA A 14 12.80 -11.18 -9.94
N SER A 15 11.59 -11.72 -10.03
CA SER A 15 10.45 -11.01 -10.58
C SER A 15 10.13 -9.90 -9.60
N GLY A 16 10.25 -8.65 -10.05
CA GLY A 16 9.73 -7.54 -9.27
C GLY A 16 8.20 -7.59 -9.19
N LEU A 17 7.61 -6.54 -8.62
CA LEU A 17 6.16 -6.46 -8.50
C LEU A 17 5.50 -6.46 -9.87
N ASP A 18 4.49 -7.31 -10.05
CA ASP A 18 3.68 -7.40 -11.27
C ASP A 18 2.45 -6.50 -11.13
N GLU A 19 2.55 -5.28 -11.66
CA GLU A 19 1.43 -4.33 -11.66
C GLU A 19 0.25 -4.82 -12.51
N ASP A 20 0.51 -5.53 -13.61
CA ASP A 20 -0.54 -5.96 -14.53
C ASP A 20 -1.42 -7.05 -13.90
N ALA A 21 -0.83 -7.96 -13.13
CA ALA A 21 -1.56 -9.00 -12.39
C ALA A 21 -2.52 -8.43 -11.32
N VAL A 22 -2.21 -7.27 -10.76
CA VAL A 22 -2.98 -6.67 -9.66
C VAL A 22 -4.02 -5.65 -10.09
N LYS A 23 -4.09 -5.31 -11.39
CA LYS A 23 -5.19 -4.50 -11.95
C LYS A 23 -6.53 -5.22 -11.82
N GLU A 24 -7.59 -4.45 -11.59
CA GLU A 24 -8.94 -4.99 -11.32
C GLU A 24 -10.01 -4.28 -12.14
N LEU A 25 -10.04 -2.94 -12.06
CA LEU A 25 -11.11 -2.12 -12.61
C LEU A 25 -10.58 -0.91 -13.35
N LYS A 26 -11.40 -0.41 -14.28
CA LYS A 26 -11.23 0.91 -14.88
C LYS A 26 -12.00 1.97 -14.12
N CYS A 27 -11.56 3.23 -14.16
CA CYS A 27 -12.20 4.31 -13.42
C CYS A 27 -13.68 4.51 -13.76
N SER A 28 -14.07 4.31 -15.02
CA SER A 28 -15.46 4.47 -15.47
C SER A 28 -16.44 3.48 -14.83
N ALA A 29 -15.95 2.43 -14.17
CA ALA A 29 -16.77 1.44 -13.49
C ALA A 29 -17.10 1.80 -12.04
N VAL A 30 -16.36 2.75 -11.44
CA VAL A 30 -16.55 3.13 -10.03
C VAL A 30 -17.66 4.19 -9.97
N SER A 31 -18.75 3.88 -9.27
CA SER A 31 -19.88 4.80 -9.09
C SER A 31 -19.46 6.09 -8.37
N SER A 32 -20.18 7.19 -8.60
CA SER A 32 -19.87 8.49 -8.00
C SER A 32 -19.82 8.45 -6.46
N PRO A 33 -18.95 9.27 -5.84
CA PRO A 33 -18.80 9.35 -4.39
C PRO A 33 -20.09 9.80 -3.68
N ASP A 34 -20.35 9.26 -2.50
CA ASP A 34 -21.43 9.72 -1.61
C ASP A 34 -20.87 10.85 -0.73
N SER A 35 -21.18 12.10 -1.09
CA SER A 35 -20.58 13.28 -0.48
C SER A 35 -21.21 13.59 0.88
N GLY A 36 -20.68 12.95 1.94
CA GLY A 36 -21.04 13.18 3.35
C GLY A 36 -19.85 13.64 4.21
N ILE A 37 -18.86 14.29 3.60
CA ILE A 37 -17.52 14.41 4.20
C ILE A 37 -17.37 15.60 5.12
N ASP A 38 -16.97 15.33 6.36
CA ASP A 38 -16.49 16.37 7.27
C ASP A 38 -15.02 16.71 6.95
N LEU A 39 -14.83 17.66 6.04
CA LEU A 39 -13.49 18.16 5.68
C LEU A 39 -12.78 18.85 6.84
N LYS A 40 -13.54 19.39 7.81
CA LYS A 40 -12.97 20.02 8.99
C LYS A 40 -12.33 18.95 9.87
N TRP A 41 -13.01 17.82 10.07
CA TRP A 41 -12.42 16.66 10.73
C TRP A 41 -11.21 16.13 9.94
N PHE A 42 -11.36 15.85 8.63
CA PHE A 42 -10.28 15.31 7.80
C PHE A 42 -9.01 16.20 7.84
N GLY A 43 -9.18 17.51 7.68
CA GLY A 43 -8.08 18.49 7.74
C GLY A 43 -7.51 18.74 9.15
N SER A 44 -8.18 18.26 10.21
CA SER A 44 -7.67 18.35 11.59
C SER A 44 -6.68 17.25 11.96
N ILE A 45 -6.67 16.14 11.20
CA ILE A 45 -5.81 15.00 11.47
C ILE A 45 -4.37 15.30 11.05
N ASN A 46 -3.41 15.11 11.96
CA ASN A 46 -1.99 15.34 11.69
C ASN A 46 -1.36 14.24 10.86
N GLN A 47 -1.82 12.99 11.05
CA GLN A 47 -1.25 11.81 10.44
C GLN A 47 -2.34 10.75 10.24
N PHE A 48 -2.39 10.19 9.04
CA PHE A 48 -3.18 9.01 8.71
C PHE A 48 -2.27 7.79 8.55
N TYR A 49 -2.80 6.63 8.92
CA TYR A 49 -2.33 5.29 8.59
C TYR A 49 -3.11 4.76 7.39
N VAL A 50 -2.60 3.70 6.76
CA VAL A 50 -3.26 2.97 5.68
C VAL A 50 -3.40 1.50 6.07
N PRO A 51 -4.33 1.17 7.00
CA PRO A 51 -4.50 -0.19 7.51
C PRO A 51 -5.03 -1.19 6.49
N LEU A 52 -5.71 -0.72 5.44
CA LEU A 52 -6.35 -1.56 4.43
C LEU A 52 -6.35 -0.85 3.08
N TRP A 53 -6.02 -1.58 2.03
CA TRP A 53 -5.90 -1.10 0.64
C TRP A 53 -5.88 -2.29 -0.32
N ASN A 54 -6.02 -2.09 -1.62
CA ASN A 54 -5.83 -3.18 -2.58
C ASN A 54 -4.38 -3.28 -3.08
N GLN A 55 -4.06 -4.44 -3.65
CA GLN A 55 -2.74 -4.74 -4.20
C GLN A 55 -2.26 -3.71 -5.24
N LEU A 56 -3.14 -3.20 -6.11
CA LEU A 56 -2.72 -2.18 -7.09
C LEU A 56 -2.27 -0.88 -6.41
N TYR A 57 -3.03 -0.40 -5.40
CA TYR A 57 -2.64 0.79 -4.66
C TYR A 57 -1.31 0.55 -3.91
N ALA A 58 -1.15 -0.61 -3.27
CA ALA A 58 0.09 -0.99 -2.57
C ALA A 58 1.30 -1.01 -3.52
N THR A 59 1.16 -1.65 -4.68
CA THR A 59 2.22 -1.74 -5.71
C THR A 59 2.63 -0.36 -6.23
N ARG A 60 1.66 0.51 -6.56
CA ARG A 60 1.96 1.86 -7.06
C ARG A 60 2.55 2.76 -5.98
N THR A 61 2.11 2.61 -4.73
CA THR A 61 2.69 3.36 -3.61
C THR A 61 4.14 2.93 -3.33
N ALA A 62 4.44 1.63 -3.45
CA ALA A 62 5.82 1.14 -3.36
C ALA A 62 6.69 1.70 -4.50
N ALA A 63 6.20 1.68 -5.73
CA ALA A 63 6.85 2.29 -6.89
C ALA A 63 7.17 3.77 -6.65
N ASP A 64 6.21 4.52 -6.11
CA ASP A 64 6.40 5.94 -5.85
C ASP A 64 7.43 6.21 -4.74
N LEU A 65 7.28 5.55 -3.59
CA LEU A 65 8.15 5.79 -2.43
C LEU A 65 9.58 5.31 -2.64
N LEU A 66 9.77 4.24 -3.41
CA LEU A 66 11.09 3.74 -3.81
C LEU A 66 11.63 4.42 -5.06
N SER A 67 10.82 5.27 -5.71
CA SER A 67 11.15 5.99 -6.95
C SER A 67 11.66 5.06 -8.06
N GLN A 68 10.97 3.95 -8.24
CA GLN A 68 11.33 2.86 -9.17
C GLN A 68 10.08 2.30 -9.86
N ASP A 69 10.25 1.84 -11.10
CA ASP A 69 9.21 1.04 -11.77
C ASP A 69 8.94 -0.24 -10.95
N ALA A 70 7.66 -0.58 -10.77
CA ALA A 70 7.21 -1.72 -9.97
C ALA A 70 7.93 -3.02 -10.32
N ARG A 71 8.22 -3.25 -11.61
CA ARG A 71 8.87 -4.47 -12.11
C ARG A 71 10.32 -4.63 -11.66
N HIS A 72 10.94 -3.57 -11.14
CA HIS A 72 12.29 -3.59 -10.60
C HIS A 72 12.32 -3.63 -9.07
N ILE A 73 11.17 -3.58 -8.40
CA ILE A 73 11.07 -3.64 -6.95
C ILE A 73 10.98 -5.11 -6.53
N PRO A 74 12.00 -5.69 -5.87
CA PRO A 74 11.93 -7.05 -5.38
C PRO A 74 10.87 -7.15 -4.28
N PHE A 75 10.17 -8.28 -4.21
CA PHE A 75 9.11 -8.50 -3.23
C PHE A 75 9.59 -8.30 -1.79
N GLU A 76 10.82 -8.66 -1.47
CA GLU A 76 11.42 -8.50 -0.15
C GLU A 76 11.56 -7.03 0.27
N ALA A 77 11.64 -6.10 -0.68
CA ALA A 77 11.74 -4.67 -0.37
C ALA A 77 10.42 -4.06 0.13
N VAL A 78 9.29 -4.73 -0.09
CA VAL A 78 7.97 -4.30 0.39
C VAL A 78 7.45 -5.10 1.58
N GLN A 79 8.27 -5.98 2.12
CA GLN A 79 7.96 -6.84 3.27
C GLN A 79 8.71 -6.40 4.53
N PRO A 80 8.24 -6.82 5.72
CA PRO A 80 6.94 -7.45 6.00
C PRO A 80 5.78 -6.44 6.12
N ALA A 81 6.08 -5.15 6.07
CA ALA A 81 5.15 -4.05 6.26
C ALA A 81 5.62 -2.81 5.50
N SER A 82 4.69 -2.06 4.93
CA SER A 82 4.99 -0.76 4.31
C SER A 82 5.26 0.31 5.35
N CYS A 83 4.64 0.20 6.53
CA CYS A 83 4.62 1.25 7.55
C CYS A 83 4.12 2.58 7.00
N LEU A 84 3.19 2.51 6.05
CA LEU A 84 2.72 3.67 5.31
C LEU A 84 2.02 4.66 6.24
N THR A 85 2.40 5.92 6.16
CA THR A 85 1.75 7.01 6.89
C THR A 85 1.69 8.24 5.99
N MET A 86 0.61 9.01 6.12
CA MET A 86 0.41 10.26 5.40
C MET A 86 0.26 11.41 6.39
N ASN A 87 1.20 12.35 6.37
CA ASN A 87 1.18 13.52 7.24
C ASN A 87 0.40 14.67 6.58
N LYS A 88 -0.12 15.56 7.44
CA LYS A 88 -0.90 16.74 7.03
C LYS A 88 -0.16 17.69 6.08
N ASP A 89 1.17 17.70 6.12
CA ASP A 89 2.02 18.50 5.23
C ASP A 89 2.23 17.85 3.84
N SER A 90 1.47 16.80 3.53
CA SER A 90 1.56 15.98 2.31
C SER A 90 2.83 15.13 2.22
N THR A 91 3.54 14.93 3.33
CA THR A 91 4.64 13.96 3.39
C THR A 91 4.09 12.55 3.62
N ILE A 92 4.35 11.64 2.68
CA ILE A 92 4.05 10.22 2.79
C ILE A 92 5.32 9.47 3.16
N SER A 93 5.26 8.64 4.20
CA SER A 93 6.38 7.83 4.68
C SER A 93 6.02 6.35 4.58
N GLY A 94 6.95 5.52 4.10
CA GLY A 94 6.79 4.07 3.99
C GLY A 94 8.03 3.44 3.37
N PHE A 95 8.24 2.14 3.57
CA PHE A 95 9.40 1.38 3.05
C PHE A 95 10.76 2.03 3.41
N GLY A 96 10.86 2.69 4.57
CA GLY A 96 12.07 3.42 4.99
C GLY A 96 12.39 4.68 4.18
N ARG A 97 11.40 5.24 3.48
CA ARG A 97 11.48 6.46 2.67
C ARG A 97 10.43 7.46 3.09
N GLN A 98 10.68 8.73 2.77
CA GLN A 98 9.70 9.81 2.91
C GLN A 98 9.71 10.64 1.64
N VAL A 99 8.52 10.93 1.13
CA VAL A 99 8.32 11.68 -0.10
C VAL A 99 7.24 12.71 0.13
N LYS A 100 7.51 13.97 -0.25
CA LYS A 100 6.52 15.04 -0.21
C LYS A 100 5.75 15.08 -1.52
N TYR A 101 4.45 14.82 -1.45
CA TYR A 101 3.56 14.83 -2.60
C TYR A 101 3.04 16.25 -2.84
N ASN A 102 2.78 16.58 -4.10
CA ASN A 102 1.94 17.72 -4.44
C ASN A 102 0.49 17.24 -4.39
N ILE A 103 -0.28 17.74 -3.40
CA ILE A 103 -1.67 17.38 -3.18
C ILE A 103 -2.54 18.63 -3.33
N THR A 104 -3.58 18.52 -4.15
CA THR A 104 -4.64 19.51 -4.30
C THR A 104 -5.97 18.79 -4.17
N GLY A 105 -7.03 19.44 -3.67
CA GLY A 105 -8.30 18.75 -3.53
C GLY A 105 -9.48 19.66 -3.29
N ASP A 106 -10.65 19.03 -3.26
CA ASP A 106 -11.95 19.62 -2.98
C ASP A 106 -12.70 18.74 -1.97
N GLU A 107 -13.99 19.00 -1.80
CA GLU A 107 -14.84 18.32 -0.82
C GLU A 107 -15.04 16.83 -1.12
N THR A 108 -14.78 16.40 -2.34
CA THR A 108 -15.09 15.06 -2.84
C THR A 108 -13.84 14.25 -3.16
N SER A 109 -12.68 14.89 -3.24
CA SER A 109 -11.48 14.24 -3.74
C SER A 109 -10.18 14.98 -3.47
N ILE A 110 -9.07 14.24 -3.56
CA ILE A 110 -7.72 14.78 -3.63
C ILE A 110 -7.02 14.25 -4.89
N THR A 111 -6.36 15.14 -5.63
CA THR A 111 -5.40 14.80 -6.66
C THR A 111 -4.00 14.84 -6.05
N PHE A 112 -3.20 13.82 -6.32
CA PHE A 112 -1.85 13.70 -5.78
C PHE A 112 -0.85 13.37 -6.88
N ARG A 113 0.36 13.91 -6.72
CA ARG A 113 1.50 13.64 -7.61
C ARG A 113 2.79 13.55 -6.82
N ALA A 114 3.52 12.44 -6.98
CA ALA A 114 4.85 12.31 -6.42
C ALA A 114 5.87 13.14 -7.25
N PRO A 115 7.00 13.58 -6.66
CA PRO A 115 7.93 14.52 -7.29
C PRO A 115 8.87 13.90 -8.33
N TRP A 116 8.79 12.60 -8.58
CA TRP A 116 9.68 11.89 -9.51
C TRP A 116 9.00 11.62 -10.86
N SER A 117 9.79 11.50 -11.94
CA SER A 117 9.27 11.55 -13.32
C SER A 117 8.48 10.32 -13.77
N GLY A 118 8.67 9.17 -13.12
CA GLY A 118 7.92 7.94 -13.42
C GLY A 118 6.71 7.72 -12.52
N ALA A 119 6.44 8.66 -11.61
CA ALA A 119 5.32 8.57 -10.68
C ALA A 119 3.98 8.49 -11.41
N LYS A 120 3.08 7.66 -10.90
CA LYS A 120 1.69 7.70 -11.32
C LYS A 120 0.99 8.85 -10.59
N THR A 121 0.25 9.65 -11.34
CA THR A 121 -0.66 10.67 -10.78
C THR A 121 -2.06 10.07 -10.71
N GLY A 122 -2.83 10.47 -9.72
CA GLY A 122 -4.18 9.98 -9.53
C GLY A 122 -5.07 10.94 -8.75
N LYS A 123 -6.37 10.65 -8.80
CA LYS A 123 -7.43 11.32 -8.06
C LYS A 123 -8.07 10.31 -7.11
N PHE A 124 -7.85 10.50 -5.81
CA PHE A 124 -8.50 9.75 -4.73
C PHE A 124 -9.84 10.41 -4.41
N SER A 125 -10.93 9.79 -4.86
CA SER A 125 -12.30 10.19 -4.55
C SER A 125 -12.73 9.53 -3.24
N PHE A 126 -13.39 10.29 -2.39
CA PHE A 126 -13.84 9.83 -1.08
C PHE A 126 -15.20 9.12 -1.17
N HIS A 127 -15.34 7.94 -0.57
CA HIS A 127 -16.55 7.11 -0.74
C HIS A 127 -17.31 6.79 0.54
N MET A 128 -16.59 6.49 1.63
CA MET A 128 -17.20 6.11 2.90
C MET A 128 -16.33 6.62 4.05
N MET A 129 -16.94 7.07 5.12
CA MET A 129 -16.24 7.48 6.33
C MET A 129 -17.14 7.38 7.54
N ASP A 130 -16.54 7.32 8.72
CA ASP A 130 -17.23 7.33 10.01
C ASP A 130 -17.09 8.67 10.76
N ASN A 131 -16.47 9.67 10.13
CA ASN A 131 -16.15 10.98 10.72
C ASN A 131 -15.40 10.89 12.07
N LYS A 132 -14.66 9.81 12.29
CA LYS A 132 -13.99 9.53 13.56
C LYS A 132 -12.65 8.83 13.39
N SER A 133 -12.64 7.72 12.68
CA SER A 133 -11.50 6.81 12.60
C SER A 133 -11.02 6.54 11.18
N TYR A 134 -11.84 6.64 10.13
CA TYR A 134 -11.37 6.32 8.78
C TYR A 134 -12.09 7.06 7.65
N VAL A 135 -11.42 7.07 6.49
CA VAL A 135 -11.92 7.44 5.17
C VAL A 135 -11.52 6.37 4.17
N LEU A 136 -12.51 5.74 3.55
CA LEU A 136 -12.33 4.93 2.36
C LEU A 136 -12.41 5.81 1.12
N GLY A 137 -11.48 5.62 0.20
CA GLY A 137 -11.58 6.22 -1.13
C GLY A 137 -11.07 5.31 -2.23
N ALA A 138 -11.52 5.61 -3.44
CA ALA A 138 -11.08 4.97 -4.67
C ALA A 138 -10.21 5.96 -5.44
N THR A 139 -9.06 5.49 -5.90
CA THR A 139 -8.17 6.25 -6.77
C THR A 139 -8.46 5.91 -8.21
N CYS A 140 -8.80 6.91 -9.00
CA CYS A 140 -8.65 6.85 -10.44
C CYS A 140 -7.27 7.37 -10.83
N TRP A 141 -6.48 6.53 -11.50
CA TRP A 141 -5.16 6.89 -11.98
C TRP A 141 -5.22 7.44 -13.41
N ASP A 142 -4.20 8.20 -13.82
CA ASP A 142 -4.15 8.82 -15.16
C ASP A 142 -4.17 7.80 -16.32
N ASP A 143 -3.82 6.53 -16.06
CA ASP A 143 -3.93 5.44 -17.03
C ASP A 143 -5.29 4.72 -17.01
N ASN A 144 -6.30 5.35 -16.40
CA ASN A 144 -7.67 4.87 -16.28
C ASN A 144 -7.82 3.57 -15.48
N GLU A 145 -6.79 3.13 -14.75
CA GLU A 145 -6.94 2.06 -13.75
C GLU A 145 -7.54 2.62 -12.46
N ALA A 146 -8.27 1.78 -11.74
CA ALA A 146 -8.85 2.10 -10.45
C ALA A 146 -8.22 1.24 -9.34
N SER A 147 -8.03 1.84 -8.18
CA SER A 147 -7.56 1.17 -6.95
C SER A 147 -8.25 1.78 -5.73
N TRP A 148 -8.02 1.28 -4.53
CA TRP A 148 -8.64 1.86 -3.33
C TRP A 148 -7.75 1.70 -2.10
N ALA A 149 -7.95 2.60 -1.14
CA ALA A 149 -7.27 2.58 0.15
C ALA A 149 -8.15 3.18 1.25
N VAL A 150 -7.87 2.80 2.48
CA VAL A 150 -8.48 3.32 3.69
C VAL A 150 -7.43 4.16 4.41
N LEU A 151 -7.70 5.46 4.54
CA LEU A 151 -6.95 6.35 5.42
C LEU A 151 -7.56 6.26 6.82
N SER A 152 -6.76 6.06 7.86
CA SER A 152 -7.28 5.90 9.23
C SER A 152 -6.47 6.65 10.28
N THR A 153 -7.11 7.11 11.34
CA THR A 153 -6.44 7.70 12.52
C THR A 153 -5.84 6.63 13.44
N VAL A 154 -6.12 5.35 13.17
CA VAL A 154 -5.62 4.19 13.92
C VAL A 154 -4.91 3.21 12.99
N GLN A 155 -3.97 2.45 13.54
CA GLN A 155 -3.19 1.45 12.79
C GLN A 155 -3.98 0.18 12.44
N ASN A 156 -5.03 -0.12 13.18
CA ASN A 156 -5.85 -1.31 12.99
C ASN A 156 -7.33 -0.89 12.94
N LEU A 157 -8.04 -1.34 11.91
CA LEU A 157 -9.47 -1.12 11.81
C LEU A 157 -10.22 -2.03 12.78
N GLU A 158 -11.31 -1.52 13.36
CA GLU A 158 -12.27 -2.35 14.08
C GLU A 158 -12.83 -3.44 13.15
N PRO A 159 -13.04 -4.68 13.62
CA PRO A 159 -13.49 -5.80 12.77
C PRO A 159 -14.78 -5.50 11.99
N LYS A 160 -15.70 -4.75 12.62
CA LYS A 160 -16.94 -4.30 11.98
C LYS A 160 -16.66 -3.34 10.83
N SER A 161 -15.85 -2.30 11.06
CA SER A 161 -15.46 -1.32 10.04
C SER A 161 -14.78 -2.01 8.85
N ARG A 162 -13.83 -2.92 9.11
CA ARG A 162 -13.18 -3.71 8.06
C ARG A 162 -14.19 -4.50 7.22
N THR A 163 -15.14 -5.16 7.88
CA THR A 163 -16.18 -5.95 7.19
C THR A 163 -17.08 -5.06 6.32
N ASP A 164 -17.52 -3.92 6.85
CA ASP A 164 -18.39 -2.98 6.14
C ASP A 164 -17.67 -2.36 4.93
N ILE A 165 -16.39 -2.02 5.08
CA ILE A 165 -15.53 -1.52 4.00
C ILE A 165 -15.38 -2.55 2.88
N LEU A 166 -15.06 -3.81 3.21
CA LEU A 166 -14.89 -4.87 2.20
C LEU A 166 -16.20 -5.15 1.44
N LYS A 167 -17.33 -5.14 2.16
CA LYS A 167 -18.65 -5.24 1.52
C LYS A 167 -18.91 -4.07 0.57
N TYR A 168 -18.51 -2.86 0.96
CA TYR A 168 -18.70 -1.66 0.14
C TYR A 168 -17.80 -1.67 -1.11
N ILE A 169 -16.50 -1.96 -1.00
CA ILE A 169 -15.60 -2.03 -2.18
C ILE A 169 -16.04 -3.13 -3.15
N LYS A 170 -16.59 -4.24 -2.64
CA LYS A 170 -17.18 -5.28 -3.48
C LYS A 170 -18.40 -4.78 -4.25
N SER A 171 -19.24 -3.95 -3.62
CA SER A 171 -20.37 -3.31 -4.29
C SER A 171 -19.95 -2.29 -5.36
N LEU A 172 -18.73 -1.73 -5.26
CA LEU A 172 -18.11 -0.91 -6.30
C LEU A 172 -17.47 -1.75 -7.43
N GLY A 173 -17.46 -3.08 -7.31
CA GLY A 173 -16.94 -4.02 -8.30
C GLY A 173 -15.51 -4.50 -8.07
N PHE A 174 -14.84 -4.07 -6.99
CA PHE A 174 -13.49 -4.55 -6.67
C PHE A 174 -13.53 -5.99 -6.13
N ASP A 175 -12.43 -6.73 -6.32
CA ASP A 175 -12.23 -8.06 -5.74
C ASP A 175 -11.66 -7.93 -4.32
N GLU A 176 -12.49 -8.24 -3.32
CA GLU A 176 -12.08 -8.24 -1.92
C GLU A 176 -10.92 -9.18 -1.61
N ASN A 177 -10.65 -10.18 -2.47
CA ASN A 177 -9.50 -11.09 -2.31
C ASN A 177 -8.15 -10.43 -2.65
N LYS A 178 -8.16 -9.28 -3.33
CA LYS A 178 -6.96 -8.45 -3.55
C LYS A 178 -6.76 -7.39 -2.48
N ALA A 179 -7.53 -7.43 -1.39
CA ALA A 179 -7.29 -6.58 -0.23
C ALA A 179 -6.00 -7.00 0.49
N VAL A 180 -5.25 -6.00 0.94
CA VAL A 180 -4.03 -6.13 1.72
C VAL A 180 -4.28 -5.49 3.08
N ASP A 181 -4.06 -6.23 4.16
CA ASP A 181 -4.03 -5.67 5.51
C ASP A 181 -2.59 -5.25 5.83
N GLU A 182 -2.41 -4.00 6.26
CA GLU A 182 -1.13 -3.52 6.73
C GLU A 182 -0.92 -3.95 8.19
N ASN A 183 0.23 -4.55 8.48
CA ASN A 183 0.55 -4.99 9.82
C ASN A 183 1.62 -4.09 10.45
N TYR A 184 1.15 -3.03 11.11
CA TYR A 184 2.02 -2.07 11.80
C TYR A 184 2.81 -2.66 12.97
N ALA A 185 2.49 -3.87 13.46
CA ALA A 185 3.29 -4.52 14.49
C ALA A 185 4.70 -4.86 14.01
N TYR A 186 4.93 -4.94 12.69
CA TYR A 186 6.27 -5.11 12.13
C TYR A 186 7.04 -3.80 11.93
N CYS A 187 6.39 -2.65 12.12
CA CYS A 187 7.02 -1.36 12.01
C CYS A 187 7.98 -1.10 13.18
N GLY A 188 9.27 -0.99 12.89
CA GLY A 188 10.33 -0.82 13.89
C GLY A 188 11.15 -2.08 14.18
N LEU A 189 10.71 -3.27 13.75
CA LEU A 189 11.49 -4.51 13.92
C LEU A 189 12.70 -4.59 12.98
N ASN A 190 12.65 -3.92 11.82
CA ASN A 190 13.76 -3.87 10.87
C ASN A 190 14.91 -2.94 11.28
N GLN A 191 14.78 -2.15 12.36
CA GLN A 191 15.93 -1.41 12.92
C GLN A 191 16.89 -2.31 13.69
N LEU A 192 16.46 -3.50 14.14
CA LEU A 192 17.30 -4.44 14.89
C LEU A 192 18.02 -5.48 14.01
N LEU A 193 17.56 -5.70 12.78
CA LEU A 193 18.13 -6.72 11.87
C LEU A 193 19.12 -6.15 10.83
N LEU A 194 19.23 -4.83 10.73
CA LEU A 194 20.20 -4.16 9.84
C LEU A 194 21.45 -3.64 10.57
N THR A 195 21.51 -3.75 11.91
CA THR A 195 22.81 -3.76 12.58
C THR A 195 23.53 -5.06 12.19
N PRO A 196 24.75 -5.01 11.63
CA PRO A 196 25.49 -6.22 11.33
C PRO A 196 25.69 -6.98 12.64
N ILE A 197 24.93 -8.08 12.81
CA ILE A 197 25.07 -8.98 13.95
C ILE A 197 26.47 -9.58 13.79
N SER A 198 27.41 -9.17 14.64
CA SER A 198 28.61 -9.96 14.87
C SER A 198 28.14 -11.32 15.36
N TYR A 199 28.20 -12.31 14.48
CA TYR A 199 27.68 -13.65 14.68
C TYR A 199 28.30 -14.24 15.96
N ASN A 200 27.49 -14.40 17.01
CA ASN A 200 27.84 -15.22 18.16
C ASN A 200 26.78 -16.31 18.28
N SER A 201 27.23 -17.55 18.07
CA SER A 201 26.40 -18.69 17.68
C SER A 201 25.73 -19.38 18.87
N GLN A 202 24.94 -18.68 19.70
CA GLN A 202 24.08 -19.34 20.67
C GLN A 202 22.80 -18.55 20.90
N GLN A 203 21.67 -19.30 20.86
CA GLN A 203 20.28 -18.91 21.12
C GLN A 203 19.43 -18.54 19.89
N GLN A 204 18.96 -19.57 19.20
CA GLN A 204 17.66 -19.53 18.51
C GLN A 204 16.64 -20.24 19.40
N HIS A 205 15.74 -19.48 20.02
CA HIS A 205 14.42 -19.96 20.38
C HIS A 205 13.43 -18.80 20.30
N LEU A 206 12.27 -19.12 19.69
CA LEU A 206 10.95 -18.49 19.83
C LEU A 206 10.43 -17.51 18.75
N LEU A 207 9.28 -17.93 18.23
CA LEU A 207 8.17 -17.21 17.57
C LEU A 207 8.29 -16.88 16.07
N LEU A 208 8.09 -17.91 15.24
CA LEU A 208 7.53 -17.74 13.90
C LEU A 208 6.00 -17.90 13.99
N SER A 209 5.27 -16.80 13.82
CA SER A 209 3.85 -16.84 13.41
C SER A 209 3.77 -16.19 12.03
N PRO A 210 3.36 -16.90 10.97
CA PRO A 210 3.39 -16.38 9.61
C PRO A 210 2.08 -15.67 9.29
N TYR A 211 2.06 -14.35 9.42
CA TYR A 211 1.11 -13.51 8.69
C TYR A 211 1.92 -12.59 7.78
N TYR A 212 2.09 -13.05 6.53
CA TYR A 212 2.73 -12.33 5.44
C TYR A 212 1.72 -11.39 4.77
N ILE A 213 2.20 -10.25 4.26
CA ILE A 213 1.48 -9.54 3.21
C ILE A 213 1.54 -10.44 1.98
N TYR A 214 0.44 -11.14 1.69
CA TYR A 214 0.33 -11.96 0.48
C TYR A 214 0.11 -11.04 -0.73
N PHE A 215 1.17 -10.69 -1.44
CA PHE A 215 1.02 -10.49 -2.89
C PHE A 215 1.00 -11.91 -3.47
N LYS A 216 -0.19 -12.45 -3.70
CA LYS A 216 -0.38 -13.69 -4.47
C LYS A 216 -0.36 -13.38 -5.95
#